data_AF-A0A1A8JCI8-F1
#
_entry.id   AF-A0A1A8JCI8-F1
#
_cell.length_a   1.000
_cell.length_b   1.000
_cell.length_c   1.000
_cell.angle_alpha   90.00
_cell.angle_beta   90.00
_cell.angle_gamma   90.00
#
_symmetry.space_group_name_H-M   'P 1'
#
loop_
_entity.id
_entity.type
_entity.pdbx_description
1 polymer ?
#
loop_
_entity_poly.entity_id
_entity_poly.type
_entity_poly.pdbx_seq_one_letter_code
_entity_poly.pdbx_strand_id
1 'polypeptide(L)'
;ERLTEFSQEAHELYLNTSVPYLDGPPEPLDFYRDWIGPNKPCIIRNAFSHWPALARWTPDYLRLVHKDPYENLYCVISGEKHFILLPPTDRPFIPYGVYRPAVYLEQDSGEFKVVGTEDSQKVPWIPLDPLEPDLEQYPQYRWAQPLRCSVKAGEMLYLPSLWFHHVQQSHGCTAVNFWYDMEYDIKYNYFQLLESLCEAPGRHEIRNGVRNQRRTESASE
;
A
#
# COMPACT_ATOMS: atom_id res chain seq x y z
N GLU A 1 -3.30 19.09 11.64
CA GLU A 1 -2.26 19.71 12.50
C GLU A 1 -1.16 18.66 12.72
N ARG A 2 -0.50 18.50 13.88
CA ARG A 2 0.80 17.78 13.97
C ARG A 2 0.99 16.47 13.16
N LEU A 3 0.05 15.53 13.19
CA LEU A 3 0.16 14.28 12.37
C LEU A 3 -0.11 14.49 10.87
N THR A 4 -0.71 15.61 10.47
CA THR A 4 -0.85 16.08 9.09
C THR A 4 0.48 16.68 8.61
N GLU A 5 1.05 17.58 9.42
CA GLU A 5 2.35 18.23 9.17
C GLU A 5 3.45 17.19 9.01
N PHE A 6 3.51 16.19 9.90
CA PHE A 6 4.48 15.10 9.87
C PHE A 6 4.58 14.35 8.53
N SER A 7 3.46 14.05 7.85
CA SER A 7 3.50 13.42 6.52
C SER A 7 4.10 14.38 5.48
N GLN A 8 3.70 15.65 5.51
CA GLN A 8 4.19 16.67 4.58
C GLN A 8 5.70 16.93 4.76
N GLU A 9 6.14 17.10 6.02
CA GLU A 9 7.56 17.21 6.40
C GLU A 9 8.38 15.98 5.97
N ALA A 10 7.82 14.77 6.09
CA ALA A 10 8.46 13.54 5.61
C ALA A 10 8.60 13.50 4.08
N HIS A 11 7.57 13.92 3.34
CA HIS A 11 7.62 14.04 1.88
C HIS A 11 8.66 15.07 1.42
N GLU A 12 8.71 16.23 2.08
CA GLU A 12 9.66 17.31 1.75
C GLU A 12 11.12 16.98 2.13
N LEU A 13 11.33 16.24 3.23
CA LEU A 13 12.68 15.98 3.77
C LEU A 13 13.44 14.86 3.05
N TYR A 14 12.78 13.75 2.69
CA TYR A 14 13.50 12.58 2.19
C TYR A 14 12.82 11.76 1.08
N LEU A 15 11.51 11.84 0.88
CA LEU A 15 10.85 11.04 -0.16
C LEU A 15 11.06 11.64 -1.55
N ASN A 16 11.04 10.77 -2.56
CA ASN A 16 11.16 11.18 -3.96
C ASN A 16 9.75 11.44 -4.51
N THR A 17 9.56 12.50 -5.30
CA THR A 17 8.26 12.83 -5.95
C THR A 17 7.83 11.84 -7.04
N SER A 18 8.69 10.87 -7.38
CA SER A 18 8.41 9.74 -8.27
C SER A 18 9.34 8.57 -7.91
N VAL A 19 8.97 7.34 -8.32
CA VAL A 19 9.85 6.18 -8.13
C VAL A 19 11.01 6.25 -9.13
N PRO A 20 12.27 6.36 -8.68
CA PRO A 20 13.43 6.46 -9.56
C PRO A 20 13.82 5.10 -10.16
N TYR A 21 14.63 5.15 -11.21
CA TYR A 21 15.16 3.96 -11.89
C TYR A 21 16.67 3.83 -11.66
N LEU A 22 17.15 2.60 -11.52
CA LEU A 22 18.56 2.21 -11.61
C LEU A 22 18.75 1.41 -12.90
N ASP A 23 19.78 1.75 -13.69
CA ASP A 23 20.03 1.07 -14.98
C ASP A 23 20.65 -0.33 -14.84
N GLY A 24 21.05 -0.72 -13.62
CA GLY A 24 21.55 -2.04 -13.27
C GLY A 24 21.38 -2.32 -11.78
N PRO A 25 21.66 -3.56 -11.32
CA PRO A 25 21.68 -3.89 -9.90
C PRO A 25 22.76 -3.07 -9.17
N PRO A 26 22.42 -2.38 -8.05
CA PRO A 26 23.40 -1.67 -7.22
C PRO A 26 24.24 -2.65 -6.39
N GLU A 27 25.43 -2.21 -5.98
CA GLU A 27 26.25 -2.94 -5.00
C GLU A 27 25.51 -3.04 -3.64
N PRO A 28 25.68 -4.12 -2.85
CA PRO A 28 24.88 -4.35 -1.64
C PRO A 28 24.95 -3.21 -0.60
N LEU A 29 26.12 -2.57 -0.47
CA LEU A 29 26.31 -1.44 0.44
C LEU A 29 25.55 -0.18 -0.03
N ASP A 30 25.56 0.09 -1.34
CA ASP A 30 24.82 1.22 -1.92
C ASP A 30 23.31 0.94 -1.86
N PHE A 31 22.89 -0.31 -2.09
CA PHE A 31 21.49 -0.71 -1.96
C PHE A 31 20.96 -0.48 -0.53
N TYR A 32 21.73 -0.91 0.47
CA TYR A 32 21.37 -0.71 1.87
C TYR A 32 21.38 0.77 2.27
N ARG A 33 22.42 1.53 1.88
CA ARG A 33 22.59 2.94 2.26
C ARG A 33 21.54 3.85 1.64
N ASP A 34 21.21 3.67 0.36
CA ASP A 34 20.44 4.65 -0.40
C ASP A 34 18.95 4.30 -0.50
N TRP A 35 18.58 3.02 -0.29
CA TRP A 35 17.21 2.51 -0.48
C TRP A 35 16.63 1.84 0.77
N ILE A 36 17.30 0.83 1.35
CA ILE A 36 16.75 0.09 2.51
C ILE A 36 16.73 0.93 3.79
N GLY A 37 17.90 1.46 4.19
CA GLY A 37 18.03 2.30 5.38
C GLY A 37 17.09 3.52 5.35
N PRO A 38 17.03 4.28 4.23
CA PRO A 38 16.09 5.37 4.03
C PRO A 38 14.65 4.94 3.69
N ASN A 39 14.34 3.64 3.57
CA ASN A 39 13.02 3.07 3.24
C ASN A 39 12.37 3.71 1.98
N LYS A 40 13.12 3.75 0.86
CA LYS A 40 12.68 4.34 -0.43
C LYS A 40 12.53 3.29 -1.54
N PRO A 41 11.43 3.30 -2.33
CA PRO A 41 11.27 2.41 -3.47
C PRO A 41 12.15 2.84 -4.66
N CYS A 42 12.55 1.88 -5.49
CA CYS A 42 13.20 2.10 -6.79
C CYS A 42 12.91 0.98 -7.78
N ILE A 43 13.01 1.27 -9.08
CA ILE A 43 12.92 0.26 -10.15
C ILE A 43 14.33 -0.06 -10.66
N ILE A 44 14.77 -1.29 -10.47
CA ILE A 44 16.06 -1.82 -10.87
C ILE A 44 15.91 -2.52 -12.23
N ARG A 45 16.59 -2.00 -13.26
CA ARG A 45 16.66 -2.62 -14.58
C ARG A 45 17.76 -3.65 -14.65
N ASN A 46 17.69 -4.52 -15.65
CA ASN A 46 18.73 -5.49 -16.02
C ASN A 46 19.13 -6.51 -14.93
N ALA A 47 18.47 -6.52 -13.76
CA ALA A 47 18.83 -7.35 -12.61
C ALA A 47 18.67 -8.87 -12.85
N PHE A 48 17.61 -9.29 -13.56
CA PHE A 48 17.27 -10.70 -13.79
C PHE A 48 17.08 -11.05 -15.28
N SER A 49 17.67 -10.25 -16.18
CA SER A 49 17.66 -10.47 -17.64
C SER A 49 18.21 -11.84 -18.08
N HIS A 50 18.94 -12.52 -17.20
CA HIS A 50 19.51 -13.85 -17.39
C HIS A 50 18.57 -15.01 -16.99
N TRP A 51 17.34 -14.75 -16.50
CA TRP A 51 16.45 -15.80 -15.99
C TRP A 51 15.62 -16.48 -17.11
N PRO A 52 15.66 -17.83 -17.22
CA PRO A 52 14.85 -18.58 -18.20
C PRO A 52 13.33 -18.37 -18.07
N ALA A 53 12.86 -17.90 -16.91
CA ALA A 53 11.45 -17.58 -16.66
C ALA A 53 10.89 -16.53 -17.65
N LEU A 54 11.73 -15.59 -18.14
CA LEU A 54 11.34 -14.57 -19.12
C LEU A 54 10.76 -15.16 -20.43
N ALA A 55 11.03 -16.44 -20.72
CA ALA A 55 10.51 -17.12 -21.90
C ALA A 55 9.22 -17.93 -21.66
N ARG A 56 8.79 -18.15 -20.40
CA ARG A 56 7.72 -19.11 -20.05
C ARG A 56 7.05 -18.78 -18.71
N TRP A 57 5.74 -18.49 -18.70
CA TRP A 57 4.69 -18.79 -17.68
C TRP A 57 3.42 -17.91 -17.90
N THR A 58 2.32 -18.19 -17.19
CA THR A 58 1.03 -17.48 -17.29
C THR A 58 0.26 -17.38 -15.94
N PRO A 59 -0.64 -16.39 -15.70
CA PRO A 59 -1.01 -15.96 -14.33
C PRO A 59 -2.46 -15.44 -14.04
N ASP A 60 -2.76 -15.22 -12.75
CA ASP A 60 -3.54 -14.11 -12.15
C ASP A 60 -3.16 -14.09 -10.62
N TYR A 61 -3.68 -13.37 -9.61
CA TYR A 61 -4.71 -12.33 -9.41
C TYR A 61 -4.40 -11.61 -8.06
N LEU A 62 -4.53 -10.28 -7.94
CA LEU A 62 -4.73 -9.53 -6.67
C LEU A 62 -5.11 -8.05 -6.95
N ARG A 63 -5.83 -7.36 -6.05
CA ARG A 63 -6.46 -6.03 -6.35
C ARG A 63 -6.70 -5.00 -5.20
N LEU A 64 -6.12 -5.10 -4.00
CA LEU A 64 -6.43 -4.17 -2.88
C LEU A 64 -5.21 -3.51 -2.21
N VAL A 65 -5.42 -2.34 -1.57
CA VAL A 65 -4.38 -1.65 -0.78
C VAL A 65 -4.06 -2.44 0.49
N HIS A 66 -2.78 -2.70 0.72
CA HIS A 66 -2.26 -3.29 1.97
C HIS A 66 -0.80 -2.86 2.21
N LYS A 67 -0.25 -3.21 3.38
CA LYS A 67 1.17 -3.06 3.73
C LYS A 67 1.71 -4.39 4.24
N ASP A 68 2.97 -4.69 3.96
CA ASP A 68 3.66 -5.90 4.40
C ASP A 68 4.85 -5.60 5.32
N PRO A 69 5.19 -6.48 6.29
CA PRO A 69 6.40 -6.38 7.10
C PRO A 69 7.63 -6.97 6.38
N TYR A 70 7.67 -6.89 5.04
CA TYR A 70 8.69 -7.53 4.20
C TYR A 70 9.37 -6.53 3.28
N GLU A 71 10.69 -6.63 3.15
CA GLU A 71 11.42 -6.04 2.04
C GLU A 71 11.16 -6.90 0.79
N ASN A 72 10.52 -6.31 -0.23
CA ASN A 72 9.91 -7.05 -1.33
C ASN A 72 10.57 -6.70 -2.68
N LEU A 73 11.28 -7.65 -3.28
CA LEU A 73 11.86 -7.52 -4.63
C LEU A 73 10.90 -8.12 -5.67
N TYR A 74 10.12 -7.26 -6.32
CA TYR A 74 9.02 -7.62 -7.21
C TYR A 74 9.48 -7.63 -8.67
N CYS A 75 9.83 -8.80 -9.20
CA CYS A 75 10.39 -8.99 -10.54
C CYS A 75 9.27 -9.27 -11.56
N VAL A 76 9.06 -8.42 -12.56
CA VAL A 76 8.05 -8.68 -13.60
C VAL A 76 8.66 -9.50 -14.73
N ILE A 77 8.07 -10.66 -15.00
CA ILE A 77 8.58 -11.66 -15.95
C ILE A 77 7.93 -11.48 -17.33
N SER A 78 6.62 -11.18 -17.36
CA SER A 78 5.84 -10.97 -18.58
C SER A 78 4.73 -9.95 -18.32
N GLY A 79 4.34 -9.18 -19.34
CA GLY A 79 3.38 -8.08 -19.20
C GLY A 79 3.92 -6.91 -18.37
N GLU A 80 3.02 -6.19 -17.71
CA GLU A 80 3.37 -5.08 -16.81
C GLU A 80 2.48 -5.01 -15.57
N LYS A 81 3.05 -4.50 -14.47
CA LYS A 81 2.37 -4.22 -13.19
C LYS A 81 2.31 -2.72 -12.98
N HIS A 82 1.16 -2.18 -12.59
CA HIS A 82 1.02 -0.77 -12.22
C HIS A 82 0.82 -0.69 -10.70
N PHE A 83 1.66 0.09 -10.03
CA PHE A 83 1.60 0.26 -8.57
C PHE A 83 1.15 1.68 -8.22
N ILE A 84 0.26 1.76 -7.23
CA ILE A 84 0.02 2.97 -6.43
C ILE A 84 0.66 2.70 -5.07
N LEU A 85 1.65 3.52 -4.70
CA LEU A 85 2.45 3.38 -3.49
C LEU A 85 2.24 4.60 -2.59
N LEU A 86 2.02 4.40 -1.28
CA LEU A 86 2.03 5.46 -0.28
C LEU A 86 3.01 5.11 0.84
N PRO A 87 3.80 6.07 1.34
CA PRO A 87 4.81 5.80 2.36
C PRO A 87 4.17 5.43 3.71
N PRO A 88 4.91 4.77 4.62
CA PRO A 88 4.46 4.52 5.98
C PRO A 88 4.00 5.79 6.71
N THR A 89 4.56 6.95 6.36
CA THR A 89 4.25 8.27 6.92
C THR A 89 2.87 8.81 6.54
N ASP A 90 2.21 8.31 5.49
CA ASP A 90 0.85 8.70 5.08
C ASP A 90 -0.25 7.97 5.88
N ARG A 91 0.12 7.09 6.81
CA ARG A 91 -0.77 6.42 7.76
C ARG A 91 -1.82 7.33 8.45
N PRO A 92 -1.56 8.62 8.77
CA PRO A 92 -2.56 9.53 9.35
C PRO A 92 -3.73 9.91 8.42
N PHE A 93 -3.62 9.60 7.12
CA PHE A 93 -4.61 9.89 6.08
C PHE A 93 -5.26 8.64 5.49
N ILE A 94 -4.61 7.48 5.62
CA ILE A 94 -5.10 6.19 5.14
C ILE A 94 -6.13 5.64 6.14
N PRO A 95 -7.40 5.46 5.75
CA PRO A 95 -8.44 5.00 6.66
C PRO A 95 -8.31 3.51 6.94
N TYR A 96 -8.57 3.13 8.19
CA TYR A 96 -8.75 1.74 8.61
C TYR A 96 -10.16 1.54 9.15
N GLY A 97 -10.72 0.35 8.90
CA GLY A 97 -11.94 -0.17 9.51
C GLY A 97 -11.74 -1.61 9.97
N VAL A 98 -12.67 -2.12 10.79
CA VAL A 98 -12.53 -3.44 11.45
C VAL A 98 -13.66 -4.37 10.99
N TYR A 99 -13.31 -5.33 10.12
CA TYR A 99 -14.24 -6.13 9.32
C TYR A 99 -14.27 -7.60 9.79
N ARG A 100 -15.42 -8.27 9.68
CA ARG A 100 -15.48 -9.74 9.85
C ARG A 100 -14.97 -10.39 8.56
N PRO A 101 -13.97 -11.29 8.61
CA PRO A 101 -13.56 -12.07 7.44
C PRO A 101 -14.70 -12.88 6.80
N ALA A 102 -14.59 -13.09 5.50
CA ALA A 102 -15.49 -13.90 4.70
C ALA A 102 -14.74 -14.51 3.52
N VAL A 103 -15.25 -15.62 3.00
CA VAL A 103 -14.75 -16.27 1.78
C VAL A 103 -15.82 -16.24 0.69
N TYR A 104 -15.38 -16.19 -0.56
CA TYR A 104 -16.25 -16.49 -1.70
C TYR A 104 -16.27 -18.00 -1.91
N LEU A 105 -17.47 -18.58 -2.02
CA LEU A 105 -17.69 -19.93 -2.49
C LEU A 105 -18.36 -19.88 -3.86
N GLU A 106 -17.71 -20.46 -4.86
CA GLU A 106 -18.34 -20.74 -6.16
C GLU A 106 -19.39 -21.85 -5.97
N GLN A 107 -20.53 -21.73 -6.66
CA GLN A 107 -21.60 -22.73 -6.66
C GLN A 107 -21.64 -23.45 -8.02
N ASP A 108 -22.32 -24.60 -8.09
CA ASP A 108 -22.48 -25.38 -9.34
C ASP A 108 -23.16 -24.59 -10.49
N SER A 109 -23.77 -23.44 -10.18
CA SER A 109 -24.34 -22.47 -11.13
C SER A 109 -23.32 -21.50 -11.74
N GLY A 110 -22.08 -21.45 -11.24
CA GLY A 110 -21.10 -20.39 -11.52
C GLY A 110 -21.34 -19.08 -10.74
N GLU A 111 -22.30 -19.05 -9.82
CA GLU A 111 -22.51 -17.89 -8.94
C GLU A 111 -21.59 -17.94 -7.71
N PHE A 112 -21.13 -16.78 -7.24
CA PHE A 112 -20.28 -16.65 -6.06
C PHE A 112 -21.07 -16.19 -4.84
N LYS A 113 -21.11 -17.03 -3.79
CA LYS A 113 -21.72 -16.71 -2.50
C LYS A 113 -20.66 -16.26 -1.50
N VAL A 114 -20.86 -15.10 -0.87
CA VAL A 114 -20.07 -14.68 0.29
C VAL A 114 -20.52 -15.46 1.54
N VAL A 115 -19.58 -16.11 2.22
CA VAL A 115 -19.80 -16.82 3.49
C VAL A 115 -18.87 -16.24 4.55
N GLY A 116 -19.45 -15.61 5.58
CA GLY A 116 -18.71 -15.06 6.72
C GLY A 116 -18.25 -16.15 7.68
N THR A 117 -17.04 -16.02 8.23
CA THR A 117 -16.52 -16.92 9.26
C THR A 117 -16.98 -16.44 10.63
N GLU A 118 -18.04 -17.05 11.17
CA GLU A 118 -18.75 -16.50 12.34
C GLU A 118 -17.87 -16.40 13.60
N ASP A 119 -17.08 -17.44 13.88
CA ASP A 119 -16.17 -17.52 15.03
C ASP A 119 -14.84 -16.78 14.83
N SER A 120 -14.61 -16.17 13.66
CA SER A 120 -13.35 -15.47 13.38
C SER A 120 -13.25 -14.11 14.07
N GLN A 121 -12.05 -13.79 14.55
CA GLN A 121 -11.73 -12.43 14.99
C GLN A 121 -11.85 -11.45 13.81
N LYS A 122 -12.33 -10.23 14.09
CA LYS A 122 -12.37 -9.18 13.08
C LYS A 122 -10.96 -8.69 12.75
N VAL A 123 -10.71 -8.41 11.47
CA VAL A 123 -9.42 -7.93 10.96
C VAL A 123 -9.46 -6.43 10.67
N PRO A 124 -8.38 -5.67 10.94
CA PRO A 124 -8.23 -4.32 10.43
C PRO A 124 -7.95 -4.36 8.92
N TRP A 125 -8.66 -3.54 8.14
CA TRP A 125 -8.44 -3.43 6.69
C TRP A 125 -8.67 -2.00 6.20
N ILE A 126 -8.11 -1.67 5.04
CA ILE A 126 -8.26 -0.38 4.36
C ILE A 126 -9.49 -0.47 3.44
N PRO A 127 -10.59 0.28 3.70
CA PRO A 127 -11.81 0.22 2.90
C PRO A 127 -11.84 1.17 1.70
N LEU A 128 -10.74 1.89 1.47
CA LEU A 128 -10.62 2.90 0.44
C LEU A 128 -10.06 2.29 -0.86
N ASP A 129 -10.74 2.54 -1.97
CA ASP A 129 -10.16 2.36 -3.31
C ASP A 129 -9.23 3.55 -3.65
N PRO A 130 -7.94 3.32 -4.00
CA PRO A 130 -6.99 4.38 -4.33
C PRO A 130 -7.11 4.89 -5.78
N LEU A 131 -7.87 4.20 -6.64
CA LEU A 131 -8.22 4.62 -8.00
C LEU A 131 -9.37 5.62 -7.95
N GLU A 132 -10.42 5.28 -7.21
CA GLU A 132 -11.67 6.05 -7.07
C GLU A 132 -11.97 6.34 -5.59
N PRO A 133 -11.15 7.17 -4.90
CA PRO A 133 -11.28 7.40 -3.47
C PRO A 133 -12.51 8.24 -3.11
N ASP A 134 -13.38 7.69 -2.27
CA ASP A 134 -14.49 8.45 -1.66
C ASP A 134 -13.94 9.50 -0.69
N LEU A 135 -13.78 10.73 -1.19
CA LEU A 135 -13.33 11.90 -0.43
C LEU A 135 -14.45 12.58 0.38
N GLU A 136 -15.69 12.08 0.36
CA GLU A 136 -16.77 12.48 1.27
C GLU A 136 -16.74 11.62 2.55
N GLN A 137 -16.57 10.30 2.40
CA GLN A 137 -16.42 9.35 3.50
C GLN A 137 -15.01 9.40 4.13
N TYR A 138 -13.97 9.62 3.32
CA TYR A 138 -12.56 9.64 3.73
C TYR A 138 -11.85 10.96 3.34
N PRO A 139 -12.34 12.14 3.79
CA PRO A 139 -11.84 13.46 3.39
C PRO A 139 -10.39 13.75 3.79
N GLN A 140 -9.76 12.89 4.60
CA GLN A 140 -8.35 12.99 4.97
C GLN A 140 -7.41 12.47 3.88
N TYR A 141 -7.86 11.55 3.01
CA TYR A 141 -7.01 10.94 1.99
C TYR A 141 -6.49 11.94 0.94
N ARG A 142 -7.16 13.08 0.75
CA ARG A 142 -6.70 14.16 -0.16
C ARG A 142 -5.34 14.79 0.21
N TRP A 143 -4.82 14.49 1.40
CA TRP A 143 -3.52 14.95 1.87
C TRP A 143 -2.40 13.91 1.68
N ALA A 144 -2.75 12.65 1.37
CA ALA A 144 -1.78 11.62 1.03
C ALA A 144 -1.23 11.85 -0.38
N GLN A 145 0.04 11.49 -0.60
CA GLN A 145 0.75 11.76 -1.85
C GLN A 145 1.18 10.44 -2.52
N PRO A 146 0.26 9.76 -3.22
CA PRO A 146 0.53 8.46 -3.82
C PRO A 146 1.53 8.56 -4.98
N LEU A 147 2.68 7.90 -4.83
CA LEU A 147 3.61 7.67 -5.93
C LEU A 147 3.00 6.61 -6.87
N ARG A 148 3.08 6.84 -8.18
CA ARG A 148 2.64 5.88 -9.20
C ARG A 148 3.83 5.43 -10.03
N CYS A 149 3.96 4.13 -10.23
CA CYS A 149 4.97 3.56 -11.12
C CYS A 149 4.41 2.39 -11.93
N SER A 150 5.15 1.97 -12.95
CA SER A 150 4.82 0.79 -13.75
C SER A 150 6.09 -0.01 -13.97
N VAL A 151 6.01 -1.31 -13.71
CA VAL A 151 7.15 -2.24 -13.71
C VAL A 151 6.91 -3.21 -14.86
N LYS A 152 7.81 -3.22 -15.83
CA LYS A 152 7.65 -3.98 -17.08
C LYS A 152 8.46 -5.27 -17.06
N ALA A 153 8.15 -6.19 -17.97
CA ALA A 153 8.94 -7.41 -18.16
C ALA A 153 10.46 -7.12 -18.24
N GLY A 154 11.22 -7.69 -17.31
CA GLY A 154 12.68 -7.45 -17.15
C GLY A 154 13.06 -6.38 -16.12
N GLU A 155 12.10 -5.68 -15.51
CA GLU A 155 12.31 -4.70 -14.43
C GLU A 155 11.91 -5.27 -13.06
N MET A 156 12.65 -4.91 -12.01
CA MET A 156 12.40 -5.28 -10.62
C MET A 156 12.01 -4.01 -9.85
N LEU A 157 10.88 -4.01 -9.15
CA LEU A 157 10.60 -2.99 -8.14
C LEU A 157 11.14 -3.46 -6.79
N TYR A 158 12.02 -2.66 -6.18
CA TYR A 158 12.18 -2.71 -4.73
C TYR A 158 11.00 -1.97 -4.10
N LEU A 159 10.15 -2.71 -3.40
CA LEU A 159 9.06 -2.22 -2.57
C LEU A 159 9.49 -2.36 -1.10
N PRO A 160 9.78 -1.25 -0.39
CA PRO A 160 10.28 -1.31 0.97
C PRO A 160 9.22 -1.80 1.96
N SER A 161 9.67 -2.34 3.09
CA SER A 161 8.79 -2.73 4.19
C SER A 161 7.88 -1.59 4.66
N LEU A 162 6.68 -1.96 5.12
CA LEU A 162 5.60 -1.10 5.62
C LEU A 162 4.96 -0.14 4.60
N TRP A 163 5.43 -0.08 3.35
CA TRP A 163 4.78 0.75 2.32
C TRP A 163 3.38 0.24 1.98
N PHE A 164 2.42 1.15 1.93
CA PHE A 164 1.08 0.87 1.46
C PHE A 164 1.11 0.76 -0.06
N HIS A 165 0.58 -0.32 -0.60
CA HIS A 165 0.60 -0.54 -2.05
C HIS A 165 -0.68 -1.19 -2.56
N HIS A 166 -1.11 -0.75 -3.74
CA HIS A 166 -2.16 -1.35 -4.54
C HIS A 166 -1.62 -1.65 -5.94
N VAL A 167 -2.00 -2.81 -6.47
CA VAL A 167 -1.41 -3.38 -7.68
C VAL A 167 -2.49 -3.66 -8.71
N GLN A 168 -2.30 -3.14 -9.92
CA GLN A 168 -2.98 -3.58 -11.13
C GLN A 168 -2.00 -4.29 -12.05
N GLN A 169 -2.50 -5.04 -13.03
CA GLN A 169 -1.66 -5.83 -13.93
C GLN A 169 -2.28 -5.94 -15.32
N SER A 170 -1.45 -6.00 -16.35
CA SER A 170 -1.90 -6.35 -17.69
C SER A 170 -2.48 -7.77 -17.69
N HIS A 171 -3.43 -8.06 -18.57
CA HIS A 171 -3.89 -9.44 -18.77
C HIS A 171 -2.71 -10.34 -19.12
N GLY A 172 -2.59 -11.50 -18.47
CA GLY A 172 -1.45 -12.41 -18.66
C GLY A 172 -0.13 -11.98 -17.99
N CYS A 173 -0.11 -10.97 -17.10
CA CYS A 173 1.11 -10.51 -16.44
C CYS A 173 1.67 -11.47 -15.37
N THR A 174 2.82 -12.10 -15.65
CA THR A 174 3.54 -12.96 -14.69
C THR A 174 4.63 -12.18 -13.98
N ALA A 175 4.75 -12.36 -12.67
CA ALA A 175 5.80 -11.79 -11.84
C ALA A 175 6.27 -12.81 -10.78
N VAL A 176 7.45 -12.58 -10.20
CA VAL A 176 8.00 -13.34 -9.07
C VAL A 176 8.49 -12.35 -8.02
N ASN A 177 8.04 -12.51 -6.78
CA ASN A 177 8.40 -11.65 -5.65
C ASN A 177 9.28 -12.40 -4.64
N PHE A 178 10.36 -11.76 -4.18
CA PHE A 178 11.22 -12.28 -3.11
C PHE A 178 10.99 -11.44 -1.87
N TRP A 179 10.58 -12.11 -0.79
CA TRP A 179 10.23 -11.48 0.48
C TRP A 179 11.31 -11.80 1.51
N TYR A 180 11.91 -10.75 2.05
CA TYR A 180 12.86 -10.81 3.15
C TYR A 180 12.19 -10.18 4.38
N ASP A 181 12.24 -10.84 5.53
CA ASP A 181 11.68 -10.30 6.78
C ASP A 181 12.36 -8.98 7.14
N MET A 182 11.59 -7.97 7.52
CA MET A 182 12.14 -6.64 7.77
C MET A 182 13.01 -6.61 9.04
N GLU A 183 13.97 -5.69 9.10
CA GLU A 183 14.61 -5.38 10.37
C GLU A 183 13.63 -4.62 11.27
N TYR A 184 13.19 -5.25 12.37
CA TYR A 184 12.29 -4.66 13.38
C TYR A 184 13.00 -3.61 14.24
N ASP A 185 13.47 -2.56 13.59
CA ASP A 185 14.35 -1.52 14.13
C ASP A 185 13.59 -0.30 14.66
N ILE A 186 14.27 0.84 14.79
CA ILE A 186 13.67 2.10 15.22
C ILE A 186 12.57 2.61 14.26
N LYS A 187 12.64 2.30 12.95
CA LYS A 187 11.61 2.68 11.96
C LYS A 187 10.30 1.95 12.25
N TYR A 188 10.37 0.65 12.52
CA TYR A 188 9.20 -0.15 12.95
C TYR A 188 8.59 0.42 14.24
N ASN A 189 9.42 0.72 15.25
CA ASN A 189 8.93 1.26 16.52
C ASN A 189 8.25 2.64 16.37
N TYR A 190 8.80 3.54 15.55
CA TYR A 190 8.13 4.81 15.22
C TYR A 190 6.84 4.62 14.42
N PHE A 191 6.79 3.64 13.53
CA PHE A 191 5.57 3.32 12.79
C PHE A 191 4.46 2.75 13.68
N GLN A 192 4.77 1.86 14.63
CA GLN A 192 3.79 1.37 15.61
C GLN A 192 3.27 2.48 16.54
N LEU A 193 4.12 3.45 16.90
CA LEU A 193 3.71 4.68 17.58
C LEU A 193 2.78 5.52 16.70
N LEU A 194 3.07 5.66 15.40
CA LEU A 194 2.25 6.38 14.43
C LEU A 194 0.86 5.75 14.25
N GLU A 195 0.77 4.42 14.10
CA GLU A 195 -0.51 3.69 14.06
C GLU A 195 -1.32 3.98 15.34
N SER A 196 -0.69 3.84 16.51
CA SER A 196 -1.30 4.06 17.82
C SER A 196 -1.82 5.50 18.03
N LEU A 197 -1.07 6.51 17.57
CA LEU A 197 -1.47 7.92 17.60
C LEU A 197 -2.58 8.26 16.60
N CYS A 198 -2.74 7.47 15.52
CA CYS A 198 -3.85 7.61 14.58
C CYS A 198 -5.16 7.02 15.12
N GLU A 199 -5.08 6.01 15.99
CA GLU A 199 -6.22 5.28 16.56
C GLU A 199 -6.64 5.77 17.95
N ALA A 200 -5.84 6.64 18.58
CA ALA A 200 -6.08 7.19 19.91
C ALA A 200 -7.50 7.81 20.08
N PRO A 201 -8.14 7.62 21.26
CA PRO A 201 -9.40 8.28 21.60
C PRO A 201 -9.34 9.81 21.43
N GLY A 202 -10.45 10.41 21.01
CA GLY A 202 -10.56 11.84 20.67
C GLY A 202 -10.58 12.13 19.17
N ARG A 203 -9.78 11.43 18.34
CA ARG A 203 -9.84 11.58 16.86
C ARG A 203 -11.22 11.19 16.28
N HIS A 204 -11.92 10.25 16.93
CA HIS A 204 -13.23 9.76 16.49
C HIS A 204 -14.42 10.61 16.95
N GLU A 205 -14.27 11.51 17.94
CA GLU A 205 -15.41 12.27 18.48
C GLU A 205 -15.73 13.48 17.60
N ILE A 206 -14.69 14.15 17.10
CA ILE A 206 -14.79 15.18 16.03
C ILE A 206 -15.50 14.60 14.79
N ARG A 207 -15.28 13.32 14.49
CA ARG A 207 -15.86 12.57 13.36
C ARG A 207 -17.39 12.46 13.42
N ASN A 208 -17.98 12.51 14.63
CA ASN A 208 -19.43 12.47 14.85
C ASN A 208 -20.06 13.86 15.08
N GLY A 209 -19.35 14.77 15.76
CA GLY A 209 -19.87 16.12 16.06
C GLY A 209 -20.31 16.90 14.81
N VAL A 210 -19.45 16.93 13.79
CA VAL A 210 -19.72 17.62 12.51
C VAL A 210 -20.92 17.01 11.76
N ARG A 211 -21.15 15.69 11.90
CA ARG A 211 -22.26 14.98 11.23
C ARG A 211 -23.62 15.27 11.87
N ASN A 212 -23.64 15.59 13.16
CA ASN A 212 -24.86 16.02 13.86
C ASN A 212 -25.20 17.50 13.59
N GLN A 213 -24.20 18.41 13.57
CA GLN A 213 -24.46 19.84 13.33
C GLN A 213 -25.12 20.10 11.96
N ARG A 214 -24.63 19.47 10.88
CA ARG A 214 -25.25 19.58 9.55
C ARG A 214 -26.68 19.02 9.47
N ARG A 215 -27.06 18.11 10.38
CA ARG A 215 -28.43 17.57 10.48
C ARG A 215 -29.38 18.44 11.30
N THR A 216 -28.88 19.29 12.19
CA THR A 216 -29.69 20.27 12.91
C THR A 216 -29.95 21.53 12.08
N GLU A 217 -28.99 21.93 11.23
CA GLU A 217 -29.14 23.08 10.33
C GLU A 217 -30.07 22.79 9.14
N SER A 218 -30.06 21.56 8.61
CA SER A 218 -30.98 21.12 7.54
C SER A 218 -32.39 20.75 8.04
N ALA A 219 -32.81 21.26 9.20
CA ALA A 219 -34.09 20.97 9.86
C ALA A 219 -34.75 22.24 10.43
N SER A 220 -34.29 23.42 9.99
CA SER A 220 -34.74 24.73 10.46
C SER A 220 -34.95 25.76 9.33
N GLU A 221 -35.38 25.28 8.16
CA GLU A 221 -36.02 26.05 7.08
C GLU A 221 -37.31 25.33 6.64
#